data_AF-A0A7C5J3A1-F1
#
_entry.id   AF-A0A7C5J3A1-F1
#
_cell.length_a   1.000
_cell.length_b   1.000
_cell.length_c   1.000
_cell.angle_alpha   90.00
_cell.angle_beta   90.00
_cell.angle_gamma   90.00
#
_symmetry.space_group_name_H-M   'P 1'
#
loop_
_entity.id
_entity.type
_entity.pdbx_description
1 polymer ?
#
loop_
_entity_poly.entity_id
_entity_poly.type
_entity_poly.pdbx_seq_one_letter_code
_entity_poly.pdbx_strand_id
1 'polypeptide(L)'
;MAGFTDIQIVNNSGHGIDIVARLDGVIWVFEVKSSQGKRARSLTKQQRDSREFIETRLERAADAEKVWSRTSDPTTKDRAKRLKSDIDNGTPVETRKVEVTHLGGEQPVQVRVKEW
;
A
#
# COMPACT_ATOMS: atom_id res chain seq x y z
N MET A 1 -10.17 -6.14 20.69
CA MET A 1 -9.16 -5.86 19.66
C MET A 1 -9.81 -4.97 18.64
N ALA A 2 -9.29 -3.76 18.44
CA ALA A 2 -9.72 -2.93 17.31
C ALA A 2 -9.10 -3.50 16.04
N GLY A 3 -9.94 -3.91 15.10
CA GLY A 3 -9.52 -4.41 13.80
C GLY A 3 -9.37 -3.26 12.82
N PHE A 4 -8.53 -3.44 11.81
CA PHE A 4 -8.48 -2.57 10.66
C PHE A 4 -9.73 -2.80 9.78
N THR A 5 -10.30 -1.73 9.24
CA THR A 5 -11.25 -1.83 8.13
C THR A 5 -10.44 -1.64 6.84
N ASP A 6 -10.27 -2.72 6.07
CA ASP A 6 -9.30 -2.76 4.98
C ASP A 6 -9.86 -2.28 3.64
N ILE A 7 -9.06 -1.49 2.93
CA ILE A 7 -9.22 -1.19 1.51
C ILE A 7 -7.90 -1.55 0.82
N GLN A 8 -7.93 -2.55 -0.06
CA GLN A 8 -6.79 -2.95 -0.87
C GLN A 8 -6.78 -2.18 -2.20
N ILE A 9 -5.67 -1.51 -2.54
CA ILE A 9 -5.50 -0.77 -3.81
C ILE A 9 -4.28 -1.31 -4.56
N VAL A 10 -4.46 -2.50 -5.16
CA VAL A 10 -3.38 -3.23 -5.86
C VAL A 10 -3.67 -3.26 -7.37
N ASN A 11 -2.61 -3.13 -8.19
CA ASN A 11 -2.70 -3.32 -9.64
C ASN A 11 -2.16 -4.69 -10.08
N ASN A 12 -2.27 -5.01 -11.38
CA ASN A 12 -1.98 -6.37 -11.89
C ASN A 12 -0.50 -6.78 -11.79
N SER A 13 0.41 -5.81 -11.63
CA SER A 13 1.84 -6.05 -11.52
C SER A 13 2.33 -6.11 -10.07
N GLY A 14 1.43 -6.03 -9.08
CA GLY A 14 1.81 -5.96 -7.66
C GLY A 14 2.54 -4.66 -7.32
N HIS A 15 2.17 -3.56 -8.00
CA HIS A 15 2.78 -2.24 -7.89
C HIS A 15 1.70 -1.19 -7.55
N GLY A 16 1.16 -1.24 -6.33
CA GLY A 16 0.10 -0.35 -5.87
C GLY A 16 0.37 0.28 -4.51
N ILE A 17 -0.70 0.72 -3.83
CA ILE A 17 -0.68 0.89 -2.38
C ILE A 17 -1.26 -0.40 -1.83
N ASP A 18 -0.39 -1.24 -1.26
CA ASP A 18 -0.75 -2.63 -1.05
C ASP A 18 -1.88 -2.80 -0.05
N ILE A 19 -1.92 -1.99 1.02
CA ILE A 19 -3.02 -1.98 1.98
C ILE A 19 -3.24 -0.55 2.49
N VAL A 20 -4.49 -0.08 2.45
CA VAL A 20 -4.92 1.13 3.16
C VAL A 20 -5.95 0.73 4.20
N ALA A 21 -5.70 1.07 5.45
CA ALA A 21 -6.60 0.78 6.55
C ALA A 21 -6.96 2.04 7.32
N ARG A 22 -8.09 2.00 8.03
CA ARG A 22 -8.42 3.01 9.05
C ARG A 22 -8.46 2.39 10.42
N LEU A 23 -7.87 3.09 11.37
CA LEU A 23 -7.94 2.76 12.78
C LEU A 23 -7.89 4.07 13.57
N ASP A 24 -8.86 4.29 14.46
CA ASP A 24 -8.92 5.44 15.36
C ASP A 24 -8.76 6.81 14.67
N GLY A 25 -9.35 6.96 13.48
CA GLY A 25 -9.29 8.19 12.68
C GLY A 25 -7.98 8.42 11.92
N VAL A 26 -7.02 7.49 12.01
CA VAL A 26 -5.76 7.50 11.27
C VAL A 26 -5.85 6.61 10.05
N ILE A 27 -5.32 7.09 8.92
CA ILE A 27 -5.14 6.30 7.70
C ILE A 27 -3.77 5.61 7.80
N TRP A 28 -3.78 4.28 7.78
CA TRP A 28 -2.59 3.46 7.74
C TRP A 28 -2.33 3.00 6.32
N VAL A 29 -1.11 3.24 5.84
CA VAL A 29 -0.69 2.81 4.51
C VAL A 29 0.47 1.84 4.63
N PHE A 30 0.30 0.66 4.04
CA PHE A 30 1.30 -0.38 4.04
C PHE A 30 1.82 -0.64 2.63
N GLU A 31 3.13 -0.58 2.47
CA GLU A 31 3.84 -1.08 1.29
C GLU A 31 4.42 -2.45 1.61
N VAL A 32 4.00 -3.47 0.87
CA VAL A 32 4.42 -4.85 1.03
C VAL A 32 5.50 -5.19 0.02
N LYS A 33 6.70 -5.50 0.51
CA LYS A 33 7.82 -5.99 -0.31
C LYS A 33 8.05 -7.47 -0.05
N SER A 34 7.67 -8.31 -1.01
CA SER A 34 7.91 -9.75 -0.94
C SER A 34 9.11 -10.20 -1.77
N SER A 35 9.80 -11.27 -1.36
CA SER A 35 10.78 -11.96 -2.20
C SER A 35 10.86 -13.48 -1.91
N GLN A 36 11.27 -14.24 -2.94
CA GLN A 36 11.58 -15.68 -2.82
C GLN A 36 13.04 -15.96 -2.40
N GLY A 37 13.73 -14.99 -1.81
CA GLY A 37 15.12 -15.12 -1.38
C GLY A 37 15.36 -14.45 -0.03
N LYS A 38 16.57 -14.52 0.52
CA LYS A 38 16.89 -14.11 1.91
C LYS A 38 16.66 -12.62 2.24
N ARG A 39 16.28 -11.77 1.28
CA ARG A 39 16.07 -10.32 1.47
C ARG A 39 14.90 -9.82 0.61
N ALA A 40 13.97 -9.11 1.23
CA ALA A 40 12.97 -8.30 0.52
C ALA A 40 13.65 -7.14 -0.23
N ARG A 41 13.02 -6.66 -1.30
CA ARG A 41 13.53 -5.50 -2.04
C ARG A 41 13.50 -4.23 -1.18
N SER A 42 14.52 -3.39 -1.33
CA SER A 42 14.53 -2.04 -0.75
C SER A 42 13.48 -1.15 -1.42
N LEU A 43 13.12 -0.07 -0.73
CA LEU A 43 12.33 1.00 -1.32
C LEU A 43 13.11 1.62 -2.49
N THR A 44 12.43 1.90 -3.60
CA THR A 44 13.03 2.65 -4.72
C THR A 44 13.25 4.11 -4.32
N LYS A 45 13.98 4.89 -5.12
CA LYS A 45 14.19 6.33 -4.86
C LYS A 45 12.87 7.08 -4.74
N GLN A 46 11.90 6.75 -5.59
CA GLN A 46 10.54 7.31 -5.61
C GLN A 46 9.71 6.90 -4.40
N GLN A 47 10.15 5.89 -3.66
CA GLN A 47 9.50 5.40 -2.44
C GLN A 47 10.16 5.93 -1.18
N ARG A 48 11.16 6.82 -1.24
CA ARG A 48 11.81 7.33 -0.03
C ARG A 48 11.00 8.43 0.66
N ASP A 49 10.22 9.17 -0.13
CA ASP A 49 9.18 10.03 0.40
C ASP A 49 7.87 9.23 0.37
N SER A 50 7.48 8.74 1.55
CA SER A 50 6.29 7.90 1.67
C SER A 50 5.02 8.68 1.32
N ARG A 51 4.97 9.99 1.61
CA ARG A 51 3.81 10.84 1.33
C ARG A 51 3.67 11.10 -0.17
N GLU A 52 4.72 11.58 -0.82
CA GLU A 52 4.73 11.82 -2.27
C GLU A 52 4.39 10.54 -3.05
N PHE A 53 4.94 9.40 -2.60
CA PHE A 53 4.64 8.10 -3.20
C PHE A 53 3.16 7.75 -3.10
N ILE A 54 2.54 7.90 -1.91
CA ILE A 54 1.13 7.58 -1.69
C ILE A 54 0.23 8.49 -2.53
N GLU A 55 0.46 9.79 -2.50
CA GLU A 55 -0.32 10.78 -3.25
C GLU A 55 -0.28 10.45 -4.75
N THR A 56 0.91 10.21 -5.31
CA THR A 56 1.09 9.83 -6.72
C THR A 56 0.34 8.54 -7.07
N ARG A 57 0.30 7.56 -6.17
CA ARG A 57 -0.39 6.28 -6.41
C ARG A 57 -1.90 6.42 -6.32
N LEU A 58 -2.41 7.19 -5.37
CA LEU A 58 -3.83 7.50 -5.25
C LEU A 58 -4.34 8.26 -6.46
N GLU A 59 -3.58 9.22 -6.98
CA GLU A 59 -3.91 9.95 -8.21
C GLU A 59 -4.04 9.01 -9.41
N ARG A 60 -3.03 8.16 -9.65
CA ARG A 60 -3.06 7.20 -10.76
C ARG A 60 -4.20 6.19 -10.65
N ALA A 61 -4.55 5.77 -9.43
CA ALA A 61 -5.69 4.90 -9.17
C ALA A 61 -7.03 5.62 -9.36
N ALA A 62 -7.14 6.89 -8.93
CA ALA A 62 -8.31 7.75 -9.08
C ALA A 62 -8.60 8.13 -10.54
N ASP A 63 -7.56 8.23 -11.37
CA ASP A 63 -7.66 8.49 -12.80
C ASP A 63 -7.87 7.22 -13.64
N ALA A 64 -7.76 6.04 -13.01
CA ALA A 64 -7.81 4.75 -13.68
C ALA A 64 -6.83 4.68 -14.87
N GLU A 65 -5.57 5.08 -14.65
CA GLU A 65 -4.50 4.97 -15.65
C GLU A 65 -4.45 3.55 -16.23
N LYS A 66 -3.95 3.35 -17.45
CA LYS A 66 -4.01 2.07 -18.20
C LYS A 66 -3.56 0.82 -17.40
N VAL A 67 -2.67 0.99 -16.44
CA VAL A 67 -2.18 -0.09 -15.55
C VAL A 67 -3.20 -0.42 -14.44
N TRP A 68 -3.99 0.56 -14.00
CA TRP A 68 -5.03 0.47 -12.98
C TRP A 68 -6.41 0.11 -13.55
N SER A 69 -6.73 0.54 -14.77
CA SER A 69 -8.05 0.30 -15.40
C SER A 69 -8.38 -1.17 -15.67
N ARG A 70 -7.36 -2.04 -15.71
CA ARG A 70 -7.52 -3.49 -15.87
C ARG A 70 -7.73 -4.24 -14.55
N THR A 71 -7.56 -3.57 -13.41
CA THR A 71 -7.57 -4.19 -12.07
C THR A 71 -8.38 -3.45 -11.04
N SER A 72 -8.86 -2.25 -11.35
CA SER A 72 -9.83 -1.58 -10.52
C SER A 72 -11.11 -2.41 -10.49
N ASP A 73 -11.32 -3.14 -9.37
CA ASP A 73 -12.65 -3.27 -8.78
C ASP A 73 -13.37 -1.92 -9.06
N PRO A 74 -14.61 -1.91 -9.59
CA PRO A 74 -15.31 -0.68 -9.93
C PRO A 74 -15.25 0.37 -8.81
N THR A 75 -15.12 -0.07 -7.56
CA THR A 75 -15.02 0.79 -6.38
C THR A 75 -13.61 1.31 -6.07
N THR A 76 -12.53 0.76 -6.64
CA THR A 76 -11.13 1.20 -6.40
C THR A 76 -10.92 2.66 -6.76
N LYS A 77 -11.50 3.11 -7.87
CA LYS A 77 -11.41 4.51 -8.31
C LYS A 77 -12.02 5.45 -7.28
N ASP A 78 -13.24 5.14 -6.83
CA ASP A 78 -13.98 5.96 -5.87
C ASP A 78 -13.34 5.90 -4.48
N ARG A 79 -12.81 4.74 -4.07
CA ARG A 79 -12.02 4.57 -2.86
C ARG A 79 -10.74 5.41 -2.89
N ALA A 80 -10.01 5.39 -4.00
CA ALA A 80 -8.80 6.19 -4.17
C ALA A 80 -9.09 7.69 -4.08
N LYS A 81 -10.15 8.16 -4.75
CA LYS A 81 -10.61 9.55 -4.66
C LYS A 81 -10.96 9.96 -3.24
N ARG A 82 -11.73 9.12 -2.53
CA ARG A 82 -12.12 9.38 -1.14
C ARG A 82 -10.91 9.45 -0.21
N LEU A 83 -9.98 8.49 -0.33
CA LEU A 83 -8.76 8.48 0.45
C LEU A 83 -7.88 9.70 0.19
N LYS A 84 -7.71 10.09 -1.08
CA LYS A 84 -6.99 11.31 -1.42
C LYS A 84 -7.65 12.54 -0.81
N SER A 85 -8.97 12.68 -0.93
CA SER A 85 -9.70 13.79 -0.32
C SER A 85 -9.52 13.85 1.21
N ASP A 86 -9.52 12.70 1.89
CA ASP A 86 -9.37 12.68 3.34
C ASP A 86 -7.96 13.07 3.79
N ILE A 87 -6.92 12.67 3.03
CA ILE A 87 -5.53 13.08 3.25
C ILE A 87 -5.35 14.58 2.98
N ASP A 88 -5.90 15.07 1.87
CA ASP A 88 -5.84 16.49 1.49
C ASP A 88 -6.57 17.37 2.53
N ASN A 89 -7.61 16.85 3.17
CA ASN A 89 -8.35 17.50 4.26
C ASN A 89 -7.69 17.35 5.65
N GLY A 90 -6.48 16.79 5.72
CA GLY A 90 -5.69 16.75 6.96
C GLY A 90 -5.90 15.51 7.83
N THR A 91 -6.50 14.44 7.31
CA THR A 91 -6.54 13.16 8.04
C THR A 91 -5.11 12.66 8.28
N PRO A 92 -4.74 12.30 9.53
CA PRO A 92 -3.40 11.80 9.82
C PRO A 92 -3.09 10.52 9.03
N VAL A 93 -1.85 10.42 8.53
CA VAL A 93 -1.37 9.28 7.76
C VAL A 93 -0.16 8.66 8.45
N GLU A 94 -0.25 7.37 8.72
CA GLU A 94 0.86 6.54 9.19
C GLU A 94 1.30 5.60 8.07
N THR A 95 2.60 5.56 7.81
CA THR A 95 3.16 4.73 6.74
C THR A 95 4.05 3.63 7.31
N ARG A 96 3.88 2.42 6.78
CA ARG A 96 4.63 1.25 7.21
C ARG A 96 5.13 0.49 6.01
N LYS A 97 6.36 -0.01 6.12
CA LYS A 97 6.93 -0.98 5.19
C LYS A 97 6.80 -2.38 5.80
N VAL A 98 6.18 -3.28 5.06
CA VAL A 98 6.06 -4.70 5.41
C VAL A 98 6.98 -5.51 4.51
N GLU A 99 7.97 -6.16 5.09
CA GLU A 99 8.91 -7.04 4.38
C GLU A 99 8.49 -8.49 4.60
N VAL A 100 8.19 -9.20 3.51
CA VAL A 100 7.80 -10.61 3.52
C VAL A 100 8.88 -11.43 2.82
N THR A 101 9.52 -12.34 3.54
CA THR A 101 10.66 -13.10 3.02
C THR A 101 10.35 -14.58 3.11
N HIS A 102 10.37 -15.27 1.96
CA HIS A 102 10.28 -16.73 1.93
C HIS A 102 11.68 -17.32 2.14
N LEU A 103 11.85 -18.11 3.21
CA LEU A 103 13.16 -18.63 3.61
C LEU A 103 13.57 -19.92 2.87
N GLY A 104 12.64 -20.53 2.11
CA GLY A 104 12.85 -21.73 1.29
C GLY A 104 12.47 -23.04 1.98
N GLY A 105 12.14 -24.08 1.22
CA GLY A 105 11.69 -25.38 1.76
C GLY A 105 10.34 -25.29 2.49
N GLU A 106 10.13 -26.13 3.51
CA GLU A 106 8.97 -26.07 4.43
C GLU A 106 9.08 -24.94 5.49
N GLN A 107 10.05 -24.03 5.36
CA GLN A 107 10.31 -23.03 6.40
C GLN A 107 9.28 -21.88 6.41
N PRO A 108 9.02 -21.29 7.60
CA PRO A 108 8.03 -20.24 7.76
C PRO A 108 8.39 -18.97 6.98
N VAL A 109 7.34 -18.23 6.61
CA VAL A 109 7.44 -16.88 6.06
C VAL A 109 7.90 -15.93 7.17
N GLN A 110 8.97 -15.17 6.93
CA GLN A 110 9.36 -14.09 7.83
C GLN A 110 8.66 -12.80 7.42
N VAL A 111 7.90 -12.21 8.35
CA VAL A 111 7.28 -10.88 8.19
C VAL A 111 7.96 -9.88 9.12
N ARG A 112 8.40 -8.74 8.59
CA ARG A 112 8.92 -7.62 9.38
C ARG A 112 8.14 -6.36 9.04
N VAL A 113 7.65 -5.65 10.05
CA VAL A 113 6.99 -4.36 9.90
C VAL A 113 7.94 -3.28 10.41
N LYS A 114 8.15 -2.23 9.62
CA LYS A 114 9.02 -1.12 9.94
C LYS A 114 8.32 0.20 9.62
N GLU A 115 8.75 1.28 10.27
CA GLU A 115 8.50 2.61 9.75
C GLU A 115 9.05 2.70 8.32
N TRP A 116 8.28 3.38 7.48
CA TRP A 116 8.63 3.58 6.08
C TRP A 116 9.70 4.67 5.98
#